data_AF-A0A1S9AV81-F1
#
_entry.id   AF-A0A1S9AV81-F1
#
_cell.length_a   1.000
_cell.length_b   1.000
_cell.length_c   1.000
_cell.angle_alpha   90.00
_cell.angle_beta   90.00
_cell.angle_gamma   90.00
#
_symmetry.space_group_name_H-M   'P 1'
#
loop_
_entity.id
_entity.type
_entity.pdbx_description
1 polymer ?
#
loop_
_entity_poly.entity_id
_entity_poly.type
_entity_poly.pdbx_seq_one_letter_code
_entity_poly.pdbx_strand_id
1 'polypeptide(L)'
;MAAQDTPPQLNTPPTAPDTVAQPAQVQAAPARPPRYRIGLQSGAVYAADDVELREPALGRAYLLLNGQQRFELDQIKFFDDETGHYIRTTLPGSRRMATLRREKTGRISTYSITSQQYSPNSYGPYSPYGYGFGRFGYPSYGGYPYGGYGSPYGGYRTVKTEYFSKDGGPIQDMSYRNLSVALSDNPGSAELLRDVTRLRRMSTAGYVVGGGMLAAGLLSTFSANQRVSPLLFISVPVLLVPTFLSGSQAKKLKQAVQLYNYGNAAAR
;
A
#
# COMPACT_ATOMS: atom_id res chain seq x y z
N MET A 1 43.20 76.77 -70.35
CA MET A 1 42.31 75.59 -70.48
C MET A 1 43.19 74.42 -70.90
N ALA A 2 43.57 73.57 -69.95
CA ALA A 2 44.45 72.42 -70.19
C ALA A 2 43.72 71.16 -69.71
N ALA A 3 43.61 70.19 -70.61
CA ALA A 3 42.98 68.90 -70.39
C ALA A 3 43.82 68.05 -69.43
N GLN A 4 43.15 67.35 -68.51
CA GLN A 4 43.78 66.46 -67.54
C GLN A 4 43.37 65.03 -67.87
N ASP A 5 44.30 64.29 -68.46
CA ASP A 5 44.22 62.85 -68.69
C ASP A 5 44.18 62.09 -67.37
N THR A 6 43.24 61.16 -67.25
CA THR A 6 43.10 60.27 -66.09
C THR A 6 43.64 58.87 -66.44
N PRO A 7 44.58 58.29 -65.67
CA PRO A 7 45.05 56.93 -65.93
C PRO A 7 44.05 55.86 -65.41
N PRO A 8 44.07 54.65 -65.98
CA PRO A 8 43.08 53.60 -65.73
C PRO A 8 43.32 52.87 -64.40
N GLN A 9 42.25 52.66 -63.62
CA GLN A 9 42.26 51.85 -62.41
C GLN A 9 42.25 50.35 -62.73
N LEU A 10 43.23 49.63 -62.17
CA LEU A 10 43.34 48.18 -62.21
C LEU A 10 42.32 47.55 -61.23
N ASN A 11 41.44 46.67 -61.73
CA ASN A 11 40.55 45.84 -60.91
C ASN A 11 41.36 44.90 -60.01
N THR A 12 41.20 45.00 -58.69
CA THR A 12 41.63 43.95 -57.76
C THR A 12 40.50 42.92 -57.58
N PRO A 13 40.80 41.61 -57.60
CA PRO A 13 39.80 40.56 -57.44
C PRO A 13 39.23 40.53 -56.01
N PRO A 14 37.97 40.09 -55.83
CA PRO A 14 37.34 40.00 -54.51
C PRO A 14 38.02 38.92 -53.67
N THR A 15 38.40 39.29 -52.45
CA THR A 15 38.92 38.37 -51.43
C THR A 15 37.78 37.49 -50.94
N ALA A 16 37.92 36.17 -51.07
CA ALA A 16 36.95 35.21 -50.55
C ALA A 16 36.97 35.24 -49.00
N PRO A 17 35.82 35.12 -48.32
CA PRO A 17 35.78 35.03 -46.87
C PRO A 17 36.30 33.67 -46.39
N ASP A 18 37.33 33.71 -45.53
CA ASP A 18 37.81 32.57 -44.75
C ASP A 18 36.68 32.01 -43.89
N THR A 19 36.07 30.93 -44.36
CA THR A 19 35.08 30.18 -43.60
C THR A 19 35.83 29.27 -42.63
N VAL A 20 36.10 29.78 -41.43
CA VAL A 20 36.60 28.98 -40.32
C VAL A 20 35.50 27.98 -39.93
N ALA A 21 35.67 26.72 -40.29
CA ALA A 21 34.77 25.63 -39.95
C ALA A 21 34.68 25.51 -38.41
N GLN A 22 33.58 25.98 -37.84
CA GLN A 22 33.24 25.76 -36.44
C GLN A 22 32.98 24.26 -36.24
N PRO A 23 33.71 23.56 -35.35
CA PRO A 23 33.42 22.18 -35.06
C PRO A 23 32.00 22.10 -34.47
N ALA A 24 31.13 21.37 -35.16
CA ALA A 24 29.78 21.11 -34.70
C ALA A 24 29.85 20.47 -33.31
N GLN A 25 29.37 21.19 -32.29
CA GLN A 25 29.12 20.61 -30.98
C GLN A 25 28.05 19.53 -31.17
N VAL A 26 28.48 18.27 -31.12
CA VAL A 26 27.57 17.12 -31.08
C VAL A 26 26.74 17.27 -29.80
N GLN A 27 25.50 17.75 -29.94
CA GLN A 27 24.55 17.80 -28.84
C GLN A 27 24.38 16.39 -28.31
N ALA A 28 24.92 16.15 -27.11
CA ALA A 28 24.71 14.89 -26.40
C ALA A 28 23.20 14.65 -26.29
N ALA A 29 22.75 13.48 -26.74
CA ALA A 29 21.36 13.08 -26.62
C ALA A 29 20.89 13.25 -25.16
N PRO A 30 19.64 13.68 -24.92
CA PRO A 30 19.14 13.86 -23.56
C PRO A 30 19.30 12.54 -22.80
N ALA A 31 20.05 12.59 -21.69
CA ALA A 31 20.24 11.44 -20.81
C ALA A 31 18.86 10.91 -20.39
N ARG A 32 18.63 9.61 -20.59
CA ARG A 32 17.36 8.98 -20.19
C ARG A 32 17.17 9.17 -18.68
N PRO A 33 15.96 9.52 -18.22
CA PRO A 33 15.72 9.61 -16.80
C PRO A 33 15.93 8.23 -16.15
N PRO A 34 16.61 8.16 -14.99
CA PRO A 34 16.88 6.90 -14.32
C PRO A 34 15.56 6.23 -13.91
N ARG A 35 15.49 4.90 -14.07
CA ARG A 35 14.29 4.10 -13.77
C ARG A 35 14.06 3.90 -12.28
N TYR A 36 15.14 3.87 -11.51
CA TYR A 36 15.11 3.59 -10.09
C TYR A 36 15.75 4.73 -9.29
N ARG A 37 15.19 5.01 -8.11
CA ARG A 37 15.76 5.95 -7.16
C ARG A 37 15.84 5.31 -5.79
N ILE A 38 17.00 5.31 -5.16
CA ILE A 38 17.23 4.70 -3.86
C ILE A 38 17.65 5.80 -2.89
N GLY A 39 16.87 6.01 -1.83
CA GLY A 39 17.21 6.91 -0.74
C GLY A 39 17.73 6.14 0.45
N LEU A 40 18.93 6.51 0.94
CA LEU A 40 19.52 5.94 2.14
C LEU A 40 18.99 6.63 3.41
N GLN A 41 19.15 5.96 4.55
CA GLN A 41 18.86 6.54 5.87
C GLN A 41 19.71 7.78 6.17
N SER A 42 20.91 7.86 5.59
CA SER A 42 21.80 9.04 5.67
C SER A 42 21.26 10.27 4.95
N GLY A 43 20.22 10.11 4.10
CA GLY A 43 19.68 11.17 3.26
C GLY A 43 20.28 11.23 1.85
N ALA A 44 21.35 10.47 1.58
CA ALA A 44 21.89 10.34 0.22
C ALA A 44 20.86 9.66 -0.70
N VAL A 45 20.75 10.16 -1.94
CA VAL A 45 19.84 9.60 -2.95
C VAL A 45 20.65 9.21 -4.18
N TYR A 46 20.48 7.97 -4.61
CA TYR A 46 21.13 7.38 -5.76
C TYR A 46 20.09 7.13 -6.86
N ALA A 47 20.50 7.36 -8.09
CA ALA A 47 19.73 7.03 -9.28
C ALA A 47 20.41 5.83 -9.98
N ALA A 48 19.60 4.89 -10.44
CA ALA A 48 20.08 3.70 -11.15
C ALA A 48 19.15 3.35 -12.31
N ASP A 49 19.73 2.73 -13.33
CA ASP A 49 18.99 2.17 -14.46
C ASP A 49 18.60 0.71 -14.20
N ASP A 50 19.39 0.02 -13.37
CA ASP A 50 19.17 -1.37 -12.97
C ASP A 50 19.43 -1.57 -11.47
N VAL A 51 18.58 -2.37 -10.85
CA VAL A 51 18.61 -2.67 -9.40
C VAL A 51 18.36 -4.15 -9.20
N GLU A 52 19.36 -4.87 -8.70
CA GLU A 52 19.23 -6.28 -8.35
C GLU A 52 19.14 -6.45 -6.83
N LEU A 53 18.12 -7.18 -6.38
CA LEU A 53 18.06 -7.68 -5.00
C LEU A 53 18.86 -8.98 -4.89
N ARG A 54 19.86 -9.01 -4.02
CA ARG A 54 20.67 -10.19 -3.74
C ARG A 54 20.48 -10.64 -2.30
N GLU A 55 20.07 -11.90 -2.14
CA GLU A 55 19.89 -12.57 -0.85
C GLU A 55 20.90 -13.72 -0.75
N PRO A 56 22.15 -13.46 -0.31
CA PRO A 56 23.14 -14.51 -0.20
C PRO A 56 22.73 -15.52 0.89
N ALA A 57 23.06 -16.80 0.69
CA ALA A 57 22.77 -17.86 1.67
C ALA A 57 23.38 -17.58 3.06
N LEU A 58 24.47 -16.80 3.08
CA LEU A 58 25.13 -16.33 4.28
C LEU A 58 25.30 -14.81 4.18
N GLY A 59 24.85 -14.09 5.20
CA GLY A 59 24.97 -12.63 5.30
C GLY A 59 23.65 -11.88 5.20
N ARG A 60 23.75 -10.57 4.99
CA ARG A 60 22.60 -9.66 4.88
C ARG A 60 22.24 -9.47 3.42
N ALA A 61 20.94 -9.39 3.15
CA ALA A 61 20.46 -9.06 1.82
C ALA A 61 20.77 -7.58 1.47
N TYR A 62 21.10 -7.35 0.21
CA TYR A 62 21.56 -6.05 -0.30
C TYR A 62 21.00 -5.76 -1.69
N LEU A 63 20.95 -4.48 -2.06
CA LEU A 63 20.71 -4.04 -3.43
C LEU A 63 22.04 -3.78 -4.14
N LEU A 64 22.11 -4.19 -5.39
CA LEU A 64 23.20 -3.89 -6.30
C LEU A 64 22.68 -2.94 -7.39
N LEU A 65 23.19 -1.72 -7.42
CA LEU A 65 22.81 -0.68 -8.38
C LEU A 65 23.80 -0.73 -9.55
N ASN A 66 23.26 -0.83 -10.76
CA ASN A 66 24.01 -0.91 -12.03
C ASN A 66 25.17 -1.93 -11.99
N GLY A 67 25.03 -3.01 -11.23
CA GLY A 67 26.06 -4.06 -11.08
C GLY A 67 27.30 -3.70 -10.25
N GLN A 68 27.41 -2.47 -9.73
CA GLN A 68 28.65 -1.99 -9.08
C GLN A 68 28.45 -1.54 -7.64
N GLN A 69 27.42 -0.73 -7.38
CA GLN A 69 27.23 -0.11 -6.07
C GLN A 69 26.36 -1.00 -5.19
N ARG A 70 26.89 -1.42 -4.04
CA ARG A 70 26.20 -2.28 -3.08
C ARG A 70 25.69 -1.46 -1.89
N PHE A 71 24.40 -1.61 -1.59
CA PHE A 71 23.78 -1.03 -0.39
C PHE A 71 23.05 -2.11 0.39
N GLU A 72 23.33 -2.21 1.69
CA GLU A 72 22.57 -3.12 2.55
C GLU A 72 21.12 -2.66 2.68
N LEU A 73 20.20 -3.60 2.79
CA LEU A 73 18.78 -3.28 2.86
C LEU A 73 18.38 -2.49 4.11
N ASP A 74 19.14 -2.58 5.21
CA ASP A 74 18.92 -1.78 6.41
C ASP A 74 19.34 -0.30 6.20
N GLN A 75 20.29 -0.02 5.32
CA GLN A 75 20.72 1.34 4.98
C GLN A 75 19.70 2.08 4.11
N ILE A 76 18.77 1.36 3.48
CA ILE A 76 17.78 1.93 2.57
C ILE A 76 16.58 2.45 3.38
N LYS A 77 16.23 3.72 3.14
CA LYS A 77 15.05 4.38 3.70
C LYS A 77 13.86 4.26 2.76
N PHE A 78 14.08 4.50 1.48
CA PHE A 78 13.06 4.36 0.45
C PHE A 78 13.68 3.94 -0.88
N PHE A 79 12.87 3.37 -1.75
CA PHE A 79 13.22 3.19 -3.15
C PHE A 79 12.00 3.38 -4.04
N ASP A 80 12.23 3.96 -5.21
CA ASP A 80 11.27 4.12 -6.29
C ASP A 80 11.63 3.16 -7.42
N ASP A 81 10.63 2.51 -7.97
CA ASP A 81 10.71 1.73 -9.19
C ASP A 81 9.55 2.08 -10.14
N GLU A 82 9.45 1.37 -11.27
CA GLU A 82 8.37 1.56 -12.25
C GLU A 82 6.97 1.24 -11.70
N THR A 83 6.89 0.46 -10.62
CA THR A 83 5.63 0.01 -9.99
C THR A 83 5.17 0.91 -8.86
N GLY A 84 6.06 1.70 -8.26
CA GLY A 84 5.73 2.73 -7.29
C GLY A 84 6.84 3.06 -6.29
N HIS A 85 6.43 3.71 -5.20
CA HIS A 85 7.31 4.15 -4.13
C HIS A 85 7.23 3.19 -2.95
N TYR A 86 8.38 2.76 -2.46
CA TYR A 86 8.51 1.85 -1.33
C TYR A 86 9.33 2.49 -0.22
N ILE A 87 8.93 2.24 1.03
CA ILE A 87 9.70 2.65 2.19
C ILE A 87 10.13 1.42 2.99
N ARG A 88 11.29 1.50 3.64
CA ARG A 88 11.74 0.49 4.58
C ARG A 88 11.77 1.08 5.98
N THR A 89 11.02 0.46 6.88
CA THR A 89 10.84 0.99 8.23
C THR A 89 10.46 -0.12 9.20
N THR A 90 10.59 0.14 10.49
CA THR A 90 10.12 -0.76 11.54
C THR A 90 8.61 -0.63 11.69
N LEU A 91 7.91 -1.76 11.69
CA LEU A 91 6.47 -1.78 11.87
C LEU A 91 6.11 -1.55 13.35
N PRO A 92 4.91 -1.01 13.65
CA PRO A 92 4.41 -0.91 15.02
C PRO A 92 4.51 -2.23 15.77
N GLY A 93 5.19 -2.23 16.93
CA GLY A 93 5.38 -3.42 17.76
C GLY A 93 6.37 -4.46 17.20
N SER A 94 7.03 -4.18 16.08
CA SER A 94 8.06 -5.04 15.48
C SER A 94 9.45 -4.43 15.63
N ARG A 95 10.45 -5.29 15.85
CA ARG A 95 11.87 -4.92 15.77
C ARG A 95 12.45 -5.11 14.37
N ARG A 96 11.71 -5.79 13.48
CA ARG A 96 12.14 -6.09 12.12
C ARG A 96 11.71 -4.98 11.18
N MET A 97 12.62 -4.56 10.30
CA MET A 97 12.28 -3.68 9.19
C MET A 97 11.44 -4.45 8.16
N ALA A 98 10.49 -3.75 7.56
CA ALA A 98 9.67 -4.26 6.50
C ALA A 98 9.64 -3.25 5.34
N THR A 99 9.47 -3.77 4.12
CA THR A 99 9.25 -2.95 2.93
C THR A 99 7.76 -2.73 2.77
N LEU A 100 7.35 -1.46 2.75
CA LEU A 100 5.96 -1.04 2.59
C LEU A 100 5.81 -0.32 1.24
N ARG A 101 4.82 -0.71 0.44
CA ARG A 101 4.44 0.00 -0.79
C ARG A 101 3.55 1.19 -0.43
N ARG A 102 3.86 2.36 -0.95
CA ARG A 102 3.00 3.55 -0.81
C ARG A 102 1.83 3.44 -1.79
N GLU A 103 0.62 3.55 -1.25
CA GLU A 103 -0.63 3.46 -2.02
C GLU A 103 -1.18 4.85 -2.34
N LYS A 104 -1.10 5.78 -1.38
CA LYS A 104 -1.54 7.16 -1.53
C LYS A 104 -0.61 8.12 -0.79
N THR A 105 -0.39 9.28 -1.38
CA THR A 105 0.38 10.38 -0.80
C THR A 105 -0.56 11.50 -0.36
N GLY A 106 -0.25 12.13 0.75
CA GLY A 106 -0.98 13.28 1.30
C GLY A 106 -0.49 13.61 2.70
N ARG A 107 -1.22 14.48 3.41
CA ARG A 107 -0.99 14.68 4.85
C ARG A 107 -1.11 13.35 5.60
N ILE A 108 -2.03 12.48 5.16
CA ILE A 108 -2.04 11.07 5.52
C ILE A 108 -1.53 10.27 4.33
N SER A 109 -0.31 9.77 4.41
CA SER A 109 0.22 8.83 3.43
C SER A 109 -0.13 7.41 3.85
N THR A 110 -0.69 6.61 2.93
CA THR A 110 -1.08 5.22 3.20
C THR A 110 -0.12 4.25 2.56
N TYR A 111 0.15 3.16 3.26
CA TYR A 111 1.09 2.13 2.84
C TYR A 111 0.48 0.75 3.00
N SER A 112 1.00 -0.23 2.26
CA SER A 112 0.57 -1.62 2.38
C SER A 112 1.75 -2.60 2.30
N ILE A 113 1.56 -3.75 2.93
CA ILE A 113 2.43 -4.91 2.76
C ILE A 113 1.57 -6.14 2.54
N THR A 114 2.02 -7.01 1.63
CA THR A 114 1.39 -8.29 1.36
C THR A 114 2.24 -9.39 1.99
N SER A 115 1.68 -10.14 2.92
CA SER A 115 2.33 -11.28 3.56
C SER A 115 1.62 -12.57 3.20
N GLN A 116 2.37 -13.63 2.94
CA GLN A 116 1.82 -14.98 2.83
C GLN A 116 1.82 -15.61 4.23
N GLN A 117 0.65 -15.93 4.75
CA GLN A 117 0.49 -16.59 6.04
C GLN A 117 0.11 -18.05 5.77
N TYR A 118 0.93 -18.98 6.27
CA TYR A 118 0.55 -20.38 6.29
C TYR A 118 -0.58 -20.54 7.30
N SER A 119 -1.69 -21.13 6.87
CA SER A 119 -2.81 -21.48 7.75
C SER A 119 -2.76 -22.99 8.00
N PRO A 120 -1.98 -23.47 9.00
CA PRO A 120 -2.09 -24.84 9.44
C PRO A 120 -3.49 -25.03 10.03
N ASN A 121 -4.24 -25.99 9.51
CA ASN A 121 -5.59 -26.37 9.94
C ASN A 121 -6.72 -25.42 9.48
N SER A 122 -7.24 -25.68 8.29
CA SER A 122 -8.66 -25.49 7.99
C SER A 122 -9.38 -26.85 7.97
N TYR A 123 -9.06 -27.71 8.94
CA TYR A 123 -9.68 -29.04 9.08
C TYR A 123 -10.91 -28.93 9.99
N GLY A 124 -12.10 -29.09 9.41
CA GLY A 124 -13.32 -29.46 10.14
C GLY A 124 -14.58 -28.66 9.78
N PRO A 125 -15.57 -29.26 9.08
CA PRO A 125 -16.93 -28.72 9.01
C PRO A 125 -17.73 -28.86 10.32
N TYR A 126 -17.14 -29.38 11.40
CA TYR A 126 -17.77 -29.54 12.70
C TYR A 126 -16.75 -29.28 13.81
N SER A 127 -16.63 -28.03 14.28
CA SER A 127 -16.10 -27.76 15.62
C SER A 127 -17.09 -26.84 16.35
N PRO A 128 -17.97 -27.40 17.19
CA PRO A 128 -18.94 -26.63 17.98
C PRO A 128 -18.31 -25.85 19.15
N TYR A 129 -17.00 -25.99 19.38
CA TYR A 129 -16.29 -25.44 20.54
C TYR A 129 -14.99 -24.71 20.18
N GLY A 130 -14.93 -24.09 19.00
CA GLY A 130 -13.84 -23.20 18.62
C GLY A 130 -13.97 -21.81 19.23
N TYR A 131 -13.77 -21.67 20.53
CA TYR A 131 -13.55 -20.39 21.23
C TYR A 131 -12.22 -19.76 20.76
N GLY A 132 -12.18 -19.28 19.51
CA GLY A 132 -11.11 -18.45 19.00
C GLY A 132 -11.34 -17.00 19.40
N PHE A 133 -10.85 -16.60 20.58
CA PHE A 133 -10.62 -15.21 20.96
C PHE A 133 -9.50 -14.60 20.08
N GLY A 134 -9.73 -14.57 18.76
CA GLY A 134 -8.89 -13.94 17.75
C GLY A 134 -9.00 -12.43 17.83
N ARG A 135 -8.29 -11.87 18.81
CA ARG A 135 -7.92 -10.46 18.96
C ARG A 135 -7.66 -9.82 17.59
N PHE A 136 -8.53 -8.88 17.19
CA PHE A 136 -8.29 -7.92 16.10
C PHE A 136 -7.83 -8.51 14.75
N GLY A 137 -8.67 -9.35 14.12
CA GLY A 137 -8.50 -9.73 12.73
C GLY A 137 -8.97 -8.62 11.77
N TYR A 138 -8.03 -7.89 11.18
CA TYR A 138 -8.28 -7.07 10.00
C TYR A 138 -8.95 -7.90 8.88
N PRO A 139 -9.93 -7.35 8.13
CA PRO A 139 -10.42 -8.03 6.95
C PRO A 139 -9.32 -8.03 5.89
N SER A 140 -8.72 -9.21 5.66
CA SER A 140 -7.80 -9.43 4.56
C SER A 140 -8.48 -9.08 3.24
N TYR A 141 -7.89 -8.12 2.55
CA TYR A 141 -8.22 -7.69 1.20
C TYR A 141 -7.73 -8.77 0.21
N GLY A 142 -8.61 -9.28 -0.66
CA GLY A 142 -8.18 -9.92 -1.92
C GLY A 142 -8.26 -11.45 -2.03
N GLY A 143 -9.24 -12.11 -1.39
CA GLY A 143 -9.63 -13.47 -1.78
C GLY A 143 -10.72 -13.43 -2.85
N TYR A 144 -10.38 -13.83 -4.09
CA TYR A 144 -11.36 -14.07 -5.15
C TYR A 144 -12.47 -15.03 -4.66
N PRO A 145 -13.76 -14.78 -4.96
CA PRO A 145 -14.87 -15.65 -4.54
C PRO A 145 -15.07 -16.90 -5.44
N TYR A 146 -14.18 -17.14 -6.40
CA TYR A 146 -14.22 -18.34 -7.24
C TYR A 146 -13.24 -19.38 -6.70
N GLY A 147 -13.73 -20.33 -5.91
CA GLY A 147 -12.89 -21.42 -5.40
C GLY A 147 -13.52 -22.21 -4.27
N GLY A 148 -14.81 -22.51 -4.38
CA GLY A 148 -15.39 -23.62 -3.66
C GLY A 148 -14.78 -24.91 -4.19
N TYR A 149 -13.86 -25.48 -3.43
CA TYR A 149 -13.70 -26.92 -3.14
C TYR A 149 -12.52 -26.98 -2.18
N GLY A 150 -12.84 -27.17 -0.89
CA GLY A 150 -11.86 -27.21 0.18
C GLY A 150 -10.85 -28.31 -0.07
N SER A 151 -9.61 -27.92 -0.37
CA SER A 151 -8.48 -28.83 -0.30
C SER A 151 -8.19 -29.10 1.18
N PRO A 152 -8.18 -30.37 1.63
CA PRO A 152 -7.97 -30.73 3.04
C PRO A 152 -6.54 -30.49 3.55
N TYR A 153 -5.64 -29.99 2.70
CA TYR A 153 -4.26 -29.71 3.05
C TYR A 153 -4.06 -28.20 3.23
N GLY A 154 -3.47 -27.81 4.38
CA GLY A 154 -3.29 -26.42 4.81
C GLY A 154 -2.84 -25.49 3.69
N GLY A 155 -3.56 -24.38 3.53
CA GLY A 155 -3.32 -23.41 2.46
C GLY A 155 -2.49 -22.22 2.92
N TYR A 156 -1.79 -21.60 1.98
CA TYR A 156 -1.25 -20.26 2.15
C TYR A 156 -2.34 -19.24 1.89
N ARG A 157 -2.58 -18.34 2.83
CA ARG A 157 -3.45 -17.18 2.65
C ARG A 157 -2.59 -15.93 2.46
N THR A 158 -2.85 -15.22 1.38
CA THR A 158 -2.28 -13.88 1.18
C THR A 158 -3.06 -12.87 2.04
N VAL A 159 -2.34 -12.13 2.88
CA VAL A 159 -2.89 -11.09 3.76
C VAL A 159 -2.26 -9.76 3.42
N LYS A 160 -3.09 -8.81 2.98
CA LYS A 160 -2.71 -7.41 2.80
C LYS A 160 -2.98 -6.63 4.09
N THR A 161 -1.91 -6.11 4.69
CA THR A 161 -1.98 -5.25 5.88
C THR A 161 -1.71 -3.81 5.47
N GLU A 162 -2.53 -2.88 5.97
CA GLU A 162 -2.48 -1.47 5.60
C GLU A 162 -2.04 -0.61 6.79
N TYR A 163 -1.18 0.36 6.50
CA TYR A 163 -0.58 1.30 7.45
C TYR A 163 -0.76 2.74 6.97
N PHE A 164 -0.52 3.71 7.85
CA PHE A 164 -0.47 5.11 7.48
C PHE A 164 0.62 5.87 8.23
N SER A 165 1.02 7.01 7.69
CA SER A 165 1.82 8.04 8.37
C SER A 165 1.11 9.38 8.22
N LYS A 166 1.05 10.17 9.31
CA LYS A 166 0.53 11.54 9.32
C LYS A 166 1.68 12.53 9.30
N ASP A 167 1.65 13.46 8.36
CA ASP A 167 2.58 14.59 8.19
C ASP A 167 4.07 14.14 8.20
N GLY A 168 4.36 12.94 7.64
CA GLY A 168 5.70 12.36 7.61
C GLY A 168 6.18 11.74 8.92
N GLY A 169 5.30 11.63 9.92
CA GLY A 169 5.56 10.99 11.20
C GLY A 169 5.71 9.46 11.14
N PRO A 170 5.77 8.79 12.31
CA PRO A 170 5.96 7.34 12.37
C PRO A 170 4.80 6.59 11.70
N ILE A 171 5.12 5.41 11.16
CA ILE A 171 4.14 4.51 10.57
C ILE A 171 3.28 3.90 11.67
N GLN A 172 1.97 3.87 11.45
CA GLN A 172 0.97 3.34 12.38
C GLN A 172 0.02 2.38 11.64
N ASP A 173 -0.55 1.42 12.36
CA ASP A 173 -1.57 0.53 11.79
C ASP A 173 -2.79 1.36 11.35
N MET A 174 -3.36 1.07 10.19
CA MET A 174 -4.56 1.75 9.65
C MET A 174 -5.86 1.38 10.38
N SER A 175 -5.83 1.39 11.71
CA SER A 175 -6.91 0.94 12.57
C SER A 175 -7.80 2.12 12.94
N TYR A 176 -9.08 1.84 13.25
CA TYR A 176 -10.00 2.85 13.77
C TYR A 176 -9.40 3.65 14.92
N ARG A 177 -8.70 3.00 15.86
CA ARG A 177 -8.14 3.65 17.06
C ARG A 177 -7.07 4.67 16.71
N ASN A 178 -6.16 4.31 15.80
CA ASN A 178 -5.07 5.19 15.40
C ASN A 178 -5.61 6.32 14.49
N LEU A 179 -6.50 5.97 13.56
CA LEU A 179 -7.13 6.95 12.66
C LEU A 179 -8.05 7.92 13.42
N SER A 180 -8.74 7.51 14.49
CA SER A 180 -9.57 8.43 15.27
C SER A 180 -8.77 9.53 15.96
N VAL A 181 -7.53 9.23 16.35
CA VAL A 181 -6.62 10.24 16.90
C VAL A 181 -6.03 11.08 15.76
N ALA A 182 -5.54 10.43 14.71
CA ALA A 182 -4.87 11.09 13.59
C ALA A 182 -5.79 12.00 12.77
N LEU A 183 -7.09 11.70 12.68
CA LEU A 183 -8.07 12.46 11.89
C LEU A 183 -8.99 13.32 12.77
N SER A 184 -8.70 13.47 14.06
CA SER A 184 -9.54 14.19 15.03
C SER A 184 -9.70 15.69 14.72
N ASP A 185 -8.74 16.25 13.98
CA ASP A 185 -8.69 17.64 13.52
C ASP A 185 -9.55 17.91 12.27
N ASN A 186 -10.21 16.90 11.69
CA ASN A 186 -11.12 17.06 10.57
C ASN A 186 -12.53 16.54 10.92
N PRO A 187 -13.54 17.41 11.04
CA PRO A 187 -14.88 17.01 11.46
C PRO A 187 -15.56 16.04 10.48
N GLY A 188 -15.33 16.19 9.17
CA GLY A 188 -15.90 15.31 8.15
C GLY A 188 -15.31 13.89 8.21
N SER A 189 -14.00 13.77 8.38
CA SER A 189 -13.34 12.47 8.59
C SER A 189 -13.78 11.84 9.91
N ALA A 190 -13.95 12.63 10.97
CA ALA A 190 -14.40 12.15 12.26
C ALA A 190 -15.82 11.56 12.21
N GLU A 191 -16.71 12.11 11.39
CA GLU A 191 -18.06 11.56 11.17
C GLU A 191 -18.03 10.17 10.53
N LEU A 192 -17.23 9.99 9.47
CA LEU A 192 -17.03 8.68 8.83
C LEU A 192 -16.46 7.63 9.79
N LEU A 193 -15.64 8.06 10.76
CA LEU A 193 -15.12 7.19 11.81
C LEU A 193 -16.21 6.82 12.84
N ARG A 194 -17.09 7.75 13.23
CA ARG A 194 -18.24 7.45 14.11
C ARG A 194 -19.13 6.37 13.50
N ASP A 195 -19.34 6.43 12.20
CA ASP A 195 -20.06 5.42 11.45
C ASP A 195 -19.43 4.01 11.55
N VAL A 196 -18.10 3.92 11.53
CA VAL A 196 -17.39 2.64 11.74
C VAL A 196 -17.68 2.10 13.15
N THR A 197 -17.74 2.95 14.18
CA THR A 197 -18.10 2.48 15.53
C THR A 197 -19.54 1.99 15.62
N ARG A 198 -20.47 2.66 14.95
CA ARG A 198 -21.89 2.25 14.92
C ARG A 198 -22.02 0.87 14.27
N LEU A 199 -21.34 0.65 13.14
CA LEU A 199 -21.30 -0.66 12.46
C LEU A 199 -20.67 -1.74 13.34
N ARG A 200 -19.59 -1.43 14.08
CA ARG A 200 -18.99 -2.38 15.02
C ARG A 200 -19.98 -2.77 16.12
N ARG A 201 -20.62 -1.79 16.76
CA ARG A 201 -21.62 -2.04 17.81
C ARG A 201 -22.80 -2.88 17.29
N MET A 202 -23.30 -2.58 16.09
CA MET A 202 -24.35 -3.36 15.44
C MET A 202 -23.91 -4.80 15.17
N SER A 203 -22.68 -4.99 14.65
CA SER A 203 -22.14 -6.34 14.43
C SER A 203 -21.99 -7.12 15.73
N THR A 204 -21.46 -6.51 16.79
CA THR A 204 -21.33 -7.14 18.12
C THR A 204 -22.69 -7.48 18.70
N ALA A 205 -23.67 -6.58 18.63
CA ALA A 205 -25.03 -6.85 19.07
C ALA A 205 -25.65 -8.02 18.30
N GLY A 206 -25.48 -8.05 16.97
CA GLY A 206 -25.92 -9.15 16.12
C GLY A 206 -25.28 -10.50 16.51
N TYR A 207 -23.98 -10.52 16.83
CA TYR A 207 -23.31 -11.72 17.31
C TYR A 207 -23.84 -12.20 18.67
N VAL A 208 -24.06 -11.28 19.62
CA VAL A 208 -24.60 -11.62 20.94
C VAL A 208 -26.01 -12.18 20.82
N VAL A 209 -26.87 -11.52 20.04
CA VAL A 209 -28.25 -11.95 19.81
C VAL A 209 -28.29 -13.28 19.05
N GLY A 210 -27.58 -13.38 17.92
CA GLY A 210 -27.56 -14.59 17.09
C GLY A 210 -26.93 -15.78 17.80
N GLY A 211 -25.81 -15.56 18.51
CA GLY A 211 -25.15 -16.58 19.33
C GLY A 211 -26.03 -17.04 20.49
N GLY A 212 -26.71 -16.11 21.17
CA GLY A 212 -27.67 -16.43 22.22
C GLY A 212 -28.87 -17.22 21.71
N MET A 213 -29.46 -16.83 20.57
CA MET A 213 -30.55 -17.56 19.93
C MET A 213 -30.13 -18.96 19.48
N LEU A 214 -28.92 -19.12 18.94
CA LEU A 214 -28.39 -20.42 18.55
C LEU A 214 -28.20 -21.32 19.78
N ALA A 215 -27.58 -20.80 20.85
CA ALA A 215 -27.38 -21.53 22.09
C ALA A 215 -28.73 -21.98 22.69
N ALA A 216 -29.71 -21.07 22.74
CA ALA A 216 -31.06 -21.40 23.21
C ALA A 216 -31.75 -22.46 22.33
N GLY A 217 -31.61 -22.36 21.00
CA GLY A 217 -32.15 -23.34 20.06
C GLY A 217 -31.54 -24.73 20.22
N LEU A 218 -30.22 -24.81 20.46
CA LEU A 218 -29.53 -26.08 20.72
C LEU A 218 -29.97 -26.69 22.05
N LEU A 219 -30.01 -25.90 23.13
CA LEU A 219 -30.47 -26.37 24.45
C LEU A 219 -31.90 -26.89 24.39
N SER A 220 -32.79 -26.18 23.70
CA SER A 220 -34.18 -26.63 23.47
C SER A 220 -34.26 -27.92 22.66
N THR A 221 -33.30 -28.18 21.77
CA THR A 221 -33.27 -29.39 20.94
C THR A 221 -32.79 -30.62 21.73
N PHE A 222 -31.87 -30.44 22.69
CA PHE A 222 -31.40 -31.53 23.55
C PHE A 222 -32.38 -31.90 24.66
N SER A 223 -33.21 -30.96 25.13
CA SER A 223 -34.25 -31.24 26.14
C SER A 223 -35.56 -31.81 25.59
N ALA A 224 -35.83 -31.69 24.28
CA ALA A 224 -37.08 -32.15 23.66
C ALA A 224 -36.83 -33.35 22.72
N ASN A 225 -37.18 -34.55 23.20
CA ASN A 225 -36.96 -35.82 22.52
C ASN A 225 -37.91 -36.03 21.31
N GLN A 226 -37.59 -35.41 20.18
CA GLN A 226 -38.16 -35.53 18.81
C GLN A 226 -38.91 -34.30 18.29
N ARG A 227 -38.19 -33.51 17.48
CA ARG A 227 -38.55 -32.92 16.17
C ARG A 227 -37.56 -31.79 15.90
N VAL A 228 -36.90 -31.82 14.74
CA VAL A 228 -35.93 -30.79 14.33
C VAL A 228 -36.61 -29.42 14.39
N SER A 229 -36.14 -28.55 15.28
CA SER A 229 -36.79 -27.26 15.57
C SER A 229 -36.74 -26.34 14.35
N PRO A 230 -37.87 -25.73 13.92
CA PRO A 230 -37.92 -24.74 12.83
C PRO A 230 -36.96 -23.55 13.01
N LEU A 231 -36.48 -23.31 14.24
CA LEU A 231 -35.49 -22.28 14.55
C LEU A 231 -34.11 -22.56 13.93
N LEU A 232 -33.77 -23.82 13.64
CA LEU A 232 -32.52 -24.17 12.94
C LEU A 232 -32.51 -23.69 11.49
N PHE A 233 -33.68 -23.56 10.84
CA PHE A 233 -33.78 -23.04 9.47
C PHE A 233 -33.68 -21.51 9.39
N ILE A 234 -34.02 -20.80 10.47
CA ILE A 234 -33.97 -19.32 10.54
C ILE A 234 -32.56 -18.82 10.95
N SER A 235 -31.76 -19.64 11.64
CA SER A 235 -30.47 -19.22 12.22
C SER A 235 -29.32 -19.15 11.19
N VAL A 236 -29.37 -19.94 10.11
CA VAL A 236 -28.34 -19.98 9.06
C VAL A 236 -28.16 -18.62 8.36
N PRO A 237 -29.21 -17.90 7.92
CA PRO A 237 -29.01 -16.58 7.30
C PRO A 237 -28.54 -15.49 8.28
N VAL A 238 -28.90 -15.57 9.57
CA VAL A 238 -28.50 -14.56 10.59
C VAL A 238 -27.00 -14.61 10.89
N LEU A 239 -26.39 -15.80 10.86
CA LEU A 239 -24.95 -15.96 11.08
C LEU A 239 -24.08 -15.46 9.92
N LEU A 240 -24.64 -15.25 8.73
CA LEU A 240 -23.90 -14.77 7.57
C LEU A 240 -23.81 -13.24 7.48
N VAL A 241 -24.67 -12.49 8.19
CA VAL A 241 -24.70 -11.02 8.17
C VAL A 241 -23.34 -10.36 8.55
N PRO A 242 -22.58 -10.87 9.55
CA PRO A 242 -21.34 -10.21 9.97
C PRO A 242 -20.19 -10.24 8.95
N THR A 243 -20.16 -11.23 8.05
CA THR A 243 -19.05 -11.36 7.08
C THR A 243 -19.07 -10.24 6.04
N PHE A 244 -20.27 -9.79 5.63
CA PHE A 244 -20.43 -8.66 4.70
C PHE A 244 -20.13 -7.30 5.35
N LEU A 245 -20.36 -7.15 6.65
CA LEU A 245 -20.16 -5.89 7.38
C LEU A 245 -18.68 -5.51 7.51
N SER A 246 -17.76 -6.48 7.56
CA SER A 246 -16.32 -6.21 7.74
C SER A 246 -15.72 -5.44 6.56
N GLY A 247 -16.16 -5.74 5.33
CA GLY A 247 -15.73 -5.01 4.13
C GLY A 247 -16.15 -3.54 4.12
N SER A 248 -17.29 -3.22 4.73
CA SER A 248 -17.79 -1.83 4.80
C SER A 248 -16.93 -0.95 5.72
N GLN A 249 -16.40 -1.50 6.81
CA GLN A 249 -15.56 -0.75 7.75
C GLN A 249 -14.27 -0.30 7.08
N ALA A 250 -13.58 -1.21 6.37
CA ALA A 250 -12.34 -0.88 5.67
C ALA A 250 -12.54 0.21 4.60
N LYS A 251 -13.66 0.16 3.87
CA LYS A 251 -14.03 1.20 2.90
C LYS A 251 -14.22 2.56 3.58
N LYS A 252 -14.94 2.61 4.72
CA LYS A 252 -15.15 3.86 5.46
C LYS A 252 -13.85 4.43 6.05
N LEU A 253 -12.94 3.59 6.54
CA LEU A 253 -11.61 4.04 6.99
C LEU A 253 -10.83 4.69 5.83
N LYS A 254 -10.83 4.06 4.66
CA LYS A 254 -10.18 4.62 3.45
C LYS A 254 -10.85 5.91 2.98
N GLN A 255 -12.17 5.98 3.03
CA GLN A 255 -12.92 7.21 2.71
C GLN A 255 -12.59 8.34 3.68
N ALA A 256 -12.48 8.06 4.99
CA ALA A 256 -12.11 9.05 5.98
C ALA A 256 -10.71 9.64 5.72
N VAL A 257 -9.75 8.78 5.37
CA VAL A 257 -8.39 9.21 4.97
C VAL A 257 -8.41 10.03 3.67
N GLN A 258 -9.18 9.60 2.68
CA GLN A 258 -9.31 10.34 1.42
C GLN A 258 -9.92 11.71 1.65
N LEU A 259 -11.02 11.79 2.39
CA LEU A 259 -11.68 13.05 2.73
C LEU A 259 -10.73 13.99 3.48
N TYR A 260 -9.91 13.47 4.40
CA TYR A 260 -8.90 14.25 5.10
C TYR A 260 -7.87 14.85 4.14
N ASN A 261 -7.36 14.04 3.21
CA ASN A 261 -6.35 14.49 2.25
C ASN A 261 -6.92 15.52 1.26
N TYR A 262 -8.18 15.34 0.81
CA TYR A 262 -8.83 16.30 -0.09
C TYR A 262 -9.22 17.61 0.59
N GLY A 263 -9.81 17.56 1.79
CA GLY A 263 -10.21 18.77 2.53
C GLY A 263 -9.04 19.69 2.84
N ASN A 264 -7.84 19.14 3.03
CA ASN A 264 -6.62 19.92 3.20
C ASN A 264 -6.01 20.44 1.87
N ALA A 265 -6.26 19.76 0.75
CA ALA A 265 -5.78 20.21 -0.55
C ALA A 265 -6.54 21.45 -1.05
N ALA A 266 -7.83 21.58 -0.70
CA ALA A 266 -8.66 22.73 -1.06
C ALA A 266 -8.44 23.98 -0.18
N ALA A 267 -7.73 23.84 0.95
CA ALA A 267 -7.42 24.92 1.88
C ALA A 267 -6.04 25.56 1.65
N ARG A 268 -5.33 25.15 0.58
CA ARG A 268 -4.05 25.71 0.13
C ARG A 268 -4.24 26.37 -1.22
#